data_AF-U1ZQW0-F1
#
_entry.id   AF-U1ZQW0-F1
#
_cell.length_a   1.000
_cell.length_b   1.000
_cell.length_c   1.000
_cell.angle_alpha   90.00
_cell.angle_beta   90.00
_cell.angle_gamma   90.00
#
_symmetry.space_group_name_H-M   'P 1'
#
loop_
_entity.id
_entity.type
_entity.pdbx_description
1 polymer ?
#
loop_
_entity_poly.entity_id
_entity_poly.type
_entity_poly.pdbx_seq_one_letter_code
_entity_poly.pdbx_strand_id
1 'polypeptide(L)'
;FSGERRERPAFNRDRDSRPQSGERREFSGERRERPAFNRDRDSRPQSGERREFSDERRERPAFNRDRDSRPQTGERRNFSGERRERPAFKGDKESSERTPAGKMPSKLFSPAGDSDAFPQYVSPIQRVDSPQAPKPGQRLPDSNIEQNERVQVKALQGERYRLFAPCPQGLEEALSLELQALGYENVQTGRAGCHFDADWIGVMRANLSSRLATRILLEVSHAPVTNEEDILALARVTPWERWFGPEQTLRVDTSAIRSPMQSLQYCNLRAKDGICDRLRDLEGARPSIDTVRPDAKVHLFLDETSATFYLDTSGESLFKRGWRHDKGDAPLRENLAAGLLALSGWDPSKPLIDPFCGSGTILIEAAWMALGAPPGIWRPFHFERLRCHDQRLWRDIKDEARSMIAPRLDTPLIGYDINPTVLDAARSNLERSHLTLETIRFEQGDALKIRPETEAGWIVTNPPYGERLEHQDEDFWPNWASNLKQNFANWSVNMISSDLELPRHMRLKPKRRYPLYNGALDCRLFCFDMVPASYRNNETASDASEDSASAE
;
A
#
# COMPACT_ATOMS: atom_id res chain seq x y z
N PHE A 1 -39.62 -25.27 -22.76
CA PHE A 1 -40.80 -24.70 -23.43
C PHE A 1 -40.62 -23.19 -23.52
N SER A 2 -41.15 -22.55 -24.59
CA SER A 2 -41.37 -21.10 -24.81
C SER A 2 -40.90 -20.10 -23.72
N GLY A 3 -40.10 -19.05 -24.00
CA GLY A 3 -39.54 -18.48 -25.25
C GLY A 3 -38.48 -17.42 -24.88
N GLU A 4 -38.05 -16.45 -25.69
CA GLU A 4 -38.23 -16.12 -27.13
C GLU A 4 -37.11 -15.10 -27.53
N ARG A 5 -37.02 -14.64 -28.79
CA ARG A 5 -36.01 -13.64 -29.25
C ARG A 5 -36.57 -12.48 -30.10
N ARG A 6 -36.02 -11.27 -29.87
CA ARG A 6 -35.76 -10.15 -30.83
C ARG A 6 -34.93 -9.09 -30.09
N GLU A 7 -33.62 -8.98 -30.32
CA GLU A 7 -32.93 -8.33 -31.45
C GLU A 7 -32.97 -6.78 -31.43
N ARG A 8 -31.77 -6.19 -31.52
CA ARG A 8 -31.51 -4.77 -31.82
C ARG A 8 -30.65 -4.71 -33.10
N PRO A 9 -30.91 -3.79 -34.04
CA PRO A 9 -30.18 -3.75 -35.32
C PRO A 9 -28.77 -3.18 -35.17
N ALA A 10 -27.83 -3.70 -35.96
CA ALA A 10 -26.50 -3.12 -36.15
C ALA A 10 -26.54 -2.05 -37.26
N PHE A 11 -25.76 -0.97 -37.10
CA PHE A 11 -25.56 0.04 -38.14
C PHE A 11 -24.22 -0.20 -38.85
N ASN A 12 -24.23 -0.19 -40.18
CA ASN A 12 -23.03 -0.25 -41.01
C ASN A 12 -22.89 1.05 -41.82
N ARG A 13 -21.68 1.32 -42.32
CA ARG A 13 -21.31 2.52 -43.08
C ARG A 13 -21.87 2.47 -44.51
N ASP A 14 -22.19 3.63 -45.10
CA ASP A 14 -21.46 4.02 -46.32
C ASP A 14 -21.52 5.52 -46.72
N ARG A 15 -20.52 5.86 -47.55
CA ARG A 15 -20.14 7.04 -48.37
C ARG A 15 -21.02 8.30 -48.60
N ASP A 16 -20.27 9.41 -48.67
CA ASP A 16 -20.22 10.49 -49.68
C ASP A 16 -21.50 11.16 -50.25
N SER A 17 -21.64 12.46 -50.00
CA SER A 17 -21.92 13.47 -51.06
C SER A 17 -21.65 14.91 -50.60
N ARG A 18 -21.22 15.78 -51.54
CA ARG A 18 -21.10 17.26 -51.36
C ARG A 18 -22.32 17.97 -51.98
N PRO A 19 -22.60 19.20 -51.55
CA PRO A 19 -22.76 20.31 -52.53
C PRO A 19 -21.70 21.43 -52.40
N GLN A 20 -21.76 22.43 -53.30
CA GLN A 20 -20.94 23.65 -53.34
C GLN A 20 -21.82 24.89 -53.61
N SER A 21 -21.23 26.10 -53.51
CA SER A 21 -21.85 27.45 -53.61
C SER A 21 -22.84 27.78 -52.48
N GLY A 22 -23.11 29.02 -52.07
CA GLY A 22 -22.60 30.39 -52.31
C GLY A 22 -23.17 31.27 -51.16
N GLU A 23 -22.85 32.54 -50.91
CA GLU A 23 -22.12 33.61 -51.62
C GLU A 23 -21.24 34.43 -50.64
N ARG A 24 -20.59 35.52 -51.10
CA ARG A 24 -19.99 36.54 -50.22
C ARG A 24 -20.95 37.71 -49.99
N ARG A 25 -20.91 38.32 -48.80
CA ARG A 25 -21.05 39.77 -48.63
C ARG A 25 -20.00 40.29 -47.65
N GLU A 26 -19.63 41.56 -47.83
CA GLU A 26 -18.49 42.21 -47.18
C GLU A 26 -18.98 43.14 -46.05
N PHE A 27 -18.14 43.36 -45.04
CA PHE A 27 -18.20 44.58 -44.21
C PHE A 27 -16.79 44.98 -43.74
N SER A 28 -16.64 46.23 -43.30
CA SER A 28 -15.41 47.02 -43.46
C SER A 28 -14.66 47.39 -42.18
N GLY A 29 -13.32 47.47 -42.28
CA GLY A 29 -12.44 48.20 -41.35
C GLY A 29 -12.02 47.41 -40.09
N GLU A 30 -10.83 47.56 -39.53
CA GLU A 30 -9.62 48.27 -39.98
C GLU A 30 -8.37 47.43 -39.65
N ARG A 31 -7.24 47.66 -40.34
CA ARG A 31 -5.93 47.07 -39.99
C ARG A 31 -5.08 48.05 -39.19
N ARG A 32 -4.39 47.54 -38.18
CA ARG A 32 -3.05 48.03 -37.79
C ARG A 32 -2.05 46.88 -37.89
N GLU A 33 -0.81 47.20 -38.23
CA GLU A 33 0.18 46.22 -38.71
C GLU A 33 1.42 46.13 -37.81
N ARG A 34 1.91 44.89 -37.63
CA ARG A 34 3.34 44.49 -37.51
C ARG A 34 4.14 44.96 -36.27
N PRO A 35 5.38 44.45 -36.07
CA PRO A 35 6.00 43.21 -36.57
C PRO A 35 6.54 42.28 -35.45
N ALA A 36 6.95 41.08 -35.82
CA ALA A 36 7.92 40.29 -35.05
C ALA A 36 9.36 40.60 -35.52
N PHE A 37 10.37 40.35 -34.69
CA PHE A 37 11.78 40.30 -35.13
C PHE A 37 12.59 39.20 -34.43
N ASN A 38 13.78 38.93 -34.97
CA ASN A 38 14.53 37.68 -34.78
C ASN A 38 15.89 37.89 -34.07
N ARG A 39 16.63 36.79 -33.84
CA ARG A 39 18.00 36.73 -33.26
C ARG A 39 19.02 37.59 -34.03
N ASP A 40 20.08 38.08 -33.37
CA ASP A 40 21.39 37.38 -33.27
C ASP A 40 22.42 38.14 -32.39
N ARG A 41 23.74 37.97 -32.62
CA ARG A 41 24.83 37.99 -31.62
C ARG A 41 25.86 39.16 -31.70
N ASP A 42 26.64 39.27 -30.61
CA ASP A 42 28.04 39.74 -30.45
C ASP A 42 28.46 41.18 -30.81
N SER A 43 28.95 41.95 -29.82
CA SER A 43 30.27 42.66 -29.82
C SER A 43 30.52 43.58 -28.59
N ARG A 44 31.79 43.87 -28.28
CA ARG A 44 32.26 44.77 -27.18
C ARG A 44 32.64 46.18 -27.69
N PRO A 45 32.82 47.17 -26.79
CA PRO A 45 34.17 47.71 -26.52
C PRO A 45 34.52 47.87 -25.02
N GLN A 46 35.63 48.55 -24.66
CA GLN A 46 36.31 48.46 -23.35
C GLN A 46 36.59 49.79 -22.62
N SER A 47 36.53 49.75 -21.27
CA SER A 47 37.28 50.53 -20.26
C SER A 47 36.98 49.93 -18.86
N GLY A 48 37.85 49.84 -17.83
CA GLY A 48 39.25 50.25 -17.66
C GLY A 48 39.39 51.52 -16.81
N GLU A 49 39.90 51.54 -15.57
CA GLU A 49 40.45 50.50 -14.65
C GLU A 49 39.88 50.76 -13.20
N ARG A 50 40.39 50.35 -12.01
CA ARG A 50 41.56 49.59 -11.48
C ARG A 50 41.24 49.10 -10.03
N ARG A 51 42.21 48.40 -9.38
CA ARG A 51 42.37 48.13 -7.92
C ARG A 51 41.53 47.02 -7.26
N GLU A 52 42.04 45.80 -7.40
CA GLU A 52 42.52 44.91 -6.31
C GLU A 52 41.79 44.89 -4.95
N PHE A 53 41.23 43.73 -4.61
CA PHE A 53 41.64 42.94 -3.43
C PHE A 53 41.40 41.44 -3.72
N SER A 54 42.15 40.54 -3.07
CA SER A 54 42.31 39.12 -3.48
C SER A 54 41.46 38.10 -2.69
N ASP A 55 41.40 36.87 -3.21
CA ASP A 55 40.71 35.69 -2.68
C ASP A 55 40.88 35.41 -1.17
N GLU A 56 39.85 34.79 -0.58
CA GLU A 56 40.07 33.55 0.18
C GLU A 56 38.85 32.61 0.11
N ARG A 57 39.07 31.33 -0.21
CA ARG A 57 38.06 30.27 -0.06
C ARG A 57 38.03 29.80 1.39
N ARG A 58 36.88 29.30 1.87
CA ARG A 58 36.83 28.46 3.09
C ARG A 58 36.17 27.12 2.83
N GLU A 59 36.89 26.07 3.17
CA GLU A 59 36.50 24.68 2.98
C GLU A 59 35.73 24.14 4.20
N ARG A 60 35.15 22.94 4.07
CA ARG A 60 34.46 22.25 5.16
C ARG A 60 35.45 21.42 5.98
N PRO A 61 35.46 21.49 7.33
CA PRO A 61 36.28 20.59 8.13
C PRO A 61 35.79 19.14 8.01
N ALA A 62 36.74 18.21 7.88
CA ALA A 62 36.49 16.79 8.10
C ALA A 62 36.65 16.45 9.59
N PHE A 63 35.91 15.45 10.07
CA PHE A 63 36.16 14.83 11.38
C PHE A 63 36.91 13.51 11.19
N ASN A 64 38.01 13.34 11.91
CA ASN A 64 38.72 12.07 12.05
C ASN A 64 38.98 11.78 13.54
N ARG A 65 39.32 10.53 13.85
CA ARG A 65 39.45 10.01 15.23
C ARG A 65 40.76 10.44 15.89
N ASP A 66 40.79 10.50 17.23
CA ASP A 66 41.63 9.58 18.03
C ASP A 66 41.28 9.56 19.54
N ARG A 67 42.15 9.01 20.39
CA ARG A 67 41.87 8.37 21.70
C ARG A 67 42.44 9.10 22.95
N ASP A 68 41.99 8.59 24.11
CA ASP A 68 42.53 8.77 25.48
C ASP A 68 42.34 10.18 26.10
N SER A 69 42.15 10.38 27.42
CA SER A 69 42.59 9.61 28.60
C SER A 69 41.58 9.60 29.78
N ARG A 70 41.89 8.84 30.86
CA ARG A 70 41.15 8.79 32.15
C ARG A 70 41.37 10.04 33.04
N PRO A 71 40.54 10.23 34.08
CA PRO A 71 41.07 10.10 35.47
C PRO A 71 40.36 9.04 36.34
N GLN A 72 40.88 8.79 37.56
CA GLN A 72 40.28 7.94 38.61
C GLN A 72 40.37 8.60 40.01
N THR A 73 39.30 8.49 40.79
CA THR A 73 39.15 8.27 42.27
C THR A 73 37.62 8.21 42.53
N GLY A 74 36.99 7.46 43.44
CA GLY A 74 37.25 7.11 44.85
C GLY A 74 36.14 7.79 45.71
N GLU A 75 35.37 7.17 46.62
CA GLU A 75 35.34 5.80 47.18
C GLU A 75 33.94 5.39 47.74
N ARG A 76 33.65 4.07 47.75
CA ARG A 76 32.98 3.25 48.81
C ARG A 76 31.58 3.56 49.42
N ARG A 77 30.67 2.57 49.22
CA ARG A 77 30.01 1.67 50.22
C ARG A 77 28.52 1.83 50.65
N ASN A 78 27.84 0.66 50.58
CA ASN A 78 26.86 0.03 51.52
C ASN A 78 25.33 0.19 51.38
N PHE A 79 24.66 -0.98 51.20
CA PHE A 79 23.33 -1.40 51.72
C PHE A 79 22.06 -0.65 51.18
N SER A 80 20.84 -1.21 51.11
CA SER A 80 20.31 -2.59 51.30
C SER A 80 18.84 -2.74 50.86
N GLY A 81 18.42 -3.95 50.44
CA GLY A 81 17.01 -4.37 50.30
C GLY A 81 16.27 -3.83 49.07
N GLU A 82 15.19 -4.43 48.57
CA GLU A 82 14.61 -5.77 48.76
C GLU A 82 14.15 -6.32 47.39
N ARG A 83 14.00 -7.65 47.23
CA ARG A 83 13.30 -8.24 46.08
C ARG A 83 12.60 -9.54 46.50
N ARG A 84 11.26 -9.56 46.48
CA ARG A 84 10.46 -10.73 46.85
C ARG A 84 10.37 -11.77 45.72
N GLU A 85 10.08 -13.00 46.13
CA GLU A 85 10.34 -14.22 45.37
C GLU A 85 9.15 -14.69 44.51
N ARG A 86 9.40 -15.71 43.69
CA ARG A 86 8.39 -16.70 43.27
C ARG A 86 8.98 -18.11 43.51
N PRO A 87 8.21 -19.06 44.07
CA PRO A 87 8.75 -20.35 44.49
C PRO A 87 8.96 -21.32 43.32
N ALA A 88 9.92 -22.23 43.48
CA ALA A 88 10.07 -23.43 42.67
C ALA A 88 9.56 -24.65 43.45
N PHE A 89 9.26 -25.76 42.76
CA PHE A 89 9.09 -27.06 43.41
C PHE A 89 9.83 -28.18 42.69
N LYS A 90 10.05 -29.26 43.43
CA LYS A 90 11.02 -30.33 43.18
C LYS A 90 10.73 -31.14 41.89
N GLY A 91 11.80 -31.72 41.35
CA GLY A 91 11.72 -33.00 40.66
C GLY A 91 12.49 -34.06 41.46
N ASP A 92 12.19 -35.32 41.22
CA ASP A 92 12.90 -36.48 41.78
C ASP A 92 13.47 -37.37 40.67
N LYS A 93 14.46 -38.20 41.00
CA LYS A 93 15.08 -39.17 40.10
C LYS A 93 14.75 -40.59 40.56
N GLU A 94 14.48 -41.48 39.61
CA GLU A 94 14.76 -42.92 39.80
C GLU A 94 15.19 -43.56 38.46
N SER A 95 15.57 -44.84 38.49
CA SER A 95 16.50 -45.43 37.49
C SER A 95 16.16 -46.88 37.09
N SER A 96 16.89 -47.40 36.10
CA SER A 96 16.74 -48.75 35.46
C SER A 96 15.47 -48.89 34.57
N GLU A 97 15.36 -49.84 33.63
CA GLU A 97 16.26 -50.95 33.23
C GLU A 97 16.20 -51.22 31.69
N ARG A 98 16.73 -52.35 31.18
CA ARG A 98 16.93 -52.62 29.73
C ARG A 98 16.21 -53.87 29.18
N THR A 99 15.33 -53.67 28.17
CA THR A 99 15.01 -54.63 27.06
C THR A 99 14.38 -56.00 27.44
N PRO A 100 13.90 -56.88 26.51
CA PRO A 100 13.91 -56.87 25.03
C PRO A 100 12.51 -57.04 24.35
N ALA A 101 12.48 -57.37 23.05
CA ALA A 101 11.31 -57.30 22.15
C ALA A 101 10.55 -58.63 21.92
N GLY A 102 9.30 -58.56 21.41
CA GLY A 102 8.54 -59.75 20.99
C GLY A 102 7.19 -59.56 20.26
N LYS A 103 7.21 -59.71 18.92
CA LYS A 103 6.15 -60.25 18.01
C LYS A 103 4.70 -59.66 17.97
N MET A 104 4.31 -59.22 16.75
CA MET A 104 2.92 -59.12 16.23
C MET A 104 2.30 -60.52 15.95
N PRO A 105 0.95 -60.66 15.89
CA PRO A 105 0.20 -60.58 14.60
C PRO A 105 -1.15 -59.82 14.69
N SER A 106 -1.50 -58.91 13.76
CA SER A 106 -2.31 -59.15 12.52
C SER A 106 -3.72 -59.73 12.81
N LYS A 107 -4.87 -59.08 12.52
CA LYS A 107 -5.46 -58.59 11.24
C LYS A 107 -6.82 -57.86 11.56
N LEU A 108 -7.61 -57.21 10.69
CA LEU A 108 -7.61 -56.87 9.23
C LEU A 108 -8.61 -55.71 8.99
N PHE A 109 -8.35 -54.77 8.06
CA PHE A 109 -9.27 -54.31 6.98
C PHE A 109 -8.67 -53.14 6.17
N SER A 110 -8.74 -53.23 4.83
CA SER A 110 -8.31 -52.25 3.78
C SER A 110 -8.54 -52.93 2.40
N PRO A 111 -8.40 -52.25 1.24
CA PRO A 111 -8.22 -50.81 0.94
C PRO A 111 -9.60 -50.15 0.65
N ALA A 112 -9.81 -49.04 -0.08
CA ALA A 112 -8.99 -48.13 -0.92
C ALA A 112 -9.62 -46.71 -0.97
N GLY A 113 -9.01 -45.69 -1.61
CA GLY A 113 -7.70 -45.64 -2.27
C GLY A 113 -7.28 -44.24 -2.73
N ASP A 114 -6.01 -44.15 -3.10
CA ASP A 114 -5.34 -43.18 -3.98
C ASP A 114 -5.51 -41.66 -3.71
N SER A 115 -4.70 -41.18 -2.77
CA SER A 115 -4.15 -39.82 -2.78
C SER A 115 -2.72 -39.82 -3.33
N ASP A 116 -2.46 -39.16 -4.46
CA ASP A 116 -1.12 -38.60 -4.79
C ASP A 116 -1.14 -37.75 -6.07
N ALA A 117 -0.90 -36.44 -5.96
CA ALA A 117 -0.70 -35.53 -7.11
C ALA A 117 -0.12 -34.14 -6.71
N PHE A 118 1.11 -34.09 -6.16
CA PHE A 118 1.86 -32.83 -6.14
C PHE A 118 2.50 -32.57 -7.52
N PRO A 119 2.26 -31.42 -8.18
CA PRO A 119 2.87 -31.13 -9.48
C PRO A 119 4.36 -30.80 -9.33
N GLN A 120 5.23 -31.80 -9.51
CA GLN A 120 6.68 -31.63 -9.54
C GLN A 120 7.11 -30.88 -10.82
N TYR A 121 7.21 -29.56 -10.74
CA TYR A 121 7.81 -28.74 -11.80
C TYR A 121 9.35 -28.82 -11.78
N VAL A 122 9.88 -29.98 -12.18
CA VAL A 122 11.30 -30.17 -12.52
C VAL A 122 11.40 -30.86 -13.87
N SER A 123 11.39 -30.08 -14.94
CA SER A 123 11.66 -30.59 -16.29
C SER A 123 13.09 -31.14 -16.39
N PRO A 124 13.32 -32.37 -16.88
CA PRO A 124 14.66 -32.87 -17.12
C PRO A 124 15.41 -31.99 -18.12
N ILE A 125 16.63 -31.57 -17.77
CA ILE A 125 17.46 -30.72 -18.63
C ILE A 125 17.91 -31.52 -19.85
N GLN A 126 17.24 -31.31 -20.99
CA GLN A 126 17.84 -31.63 -22.29
C GLN A 126 19.04 -30.69 -22.51
N ARG A 127 20.22 -31.26 -22.75
CA ARG A 127 21.38 -30.48 -23.21
C ARG A 127 21.10 -30.01 -24.63
N VAL A 128 20.75 -28.73 -24.77
CA VAL A 128 20.87 -28.00 -26.02
C VAL A 128 22.32 -27.55 -26.14
N ASP A 129 22.98 -27.81 -27.27
CA ASP A 129 24.38 -27.40 -27.47
C ASP A 129 24.50 -25.88 -27.44
N SER A 130 25.40 -25.38 -26.58
CA SER A 130 25.60 -23.94 -26.38
C SER A 130 26.09 -23.25 -27.66
N PRO A 131 25.46 -22.14 -28.09
CA PRO A 131 26.07 -21.23 -29.06
C PRO A 131 27.45 -20.77 -28.56
N GLN A 132 28.44 -20.70 -29.45
CA GLN A 132 29.78 -20.25 -29.07
C GLN A 132 29.74 -18.79 -28.59
N ALA A 133 30.35 -18.53 -27.43
CA ALA A 133 30.43 -17.18 -26.88
C ALA A 133 31.18 -16.23 -27.83
N PRO A 134 30.70 -14.99 -28.03
CA PRO A 134 31.39 -14.00 -28.84
C PRO A 134 32.74 -13.64 -28.21
N LYS A 135 33.73 -13.32 -29.06
CA LYS A 135 35.09 -13.00 -28.60
C LYS A 135 35.11 -11.64 -27.86
N PRO A 136 35.92 -11.47 -26.80
CA PRO A 136 36.01 -10.22 -26.06
C PRO A 136 36.36 -9.04 -26.98
N GLY A 137 35.64 -7.93 -26.84
CA GLY A 137 35.93 -6.66 -27.53
C GLY A 137 34.92 -6.23 -28.60
N GLN A 138 33.93 -7.06 -28.97
CA GLN A 138 32.81 -6.60 -29.80
C GLN A 138 31.74 -5.93 -28.93
N ARG A 139 31.48 -4.65 -29.19
CA ARG A 139 30.34 -3.92 -28.62
C ARG A 139 29.08 -4.38 -29.33
N LEU A 140 28.09 -4.89 -28.58
CA LEU A 140 26.78 -5.20 -29.14
C LEU A 140 26.14 -3.91 -29.69
N PRO A 141 25.49 -3.95 -30.88
CA PRO A 141 24.79 -2.80 -31.41
C PRO A 141 23.49 -2.54 -30.61
N ASP A 142 23.14 -1.27 -30.44
CA ASP A 142 21.98 -0.83 -29.64
C ASP A 142 20.64 -1.41 -30.13
N SER A 143 20.59 -1.85 -31.40
CA SER A 143 19.44 -2.52 -32.04
C SER A 143 18.98 -3.82 -31.38
N ASN A 144 19.79 -4.45 -30.54
CA ASN A 144 19.40 -5.67 -29.84
C ASN A 144 18.45 -5.41 -28.65
N ILE A 145 18.43 -4.18 -28.10
CA ILE A 145 17.61 -3.86 -26.92
C ILE A 145 16.13 -3.82 -27.30
N GLU A 146 15.74 -3.00 -28.30
CA GLU A 146 14.34 -2.92 -28.76
C GLU A 146 13.78 -4.27 -29.24
N GLN A 147 14.65 -5.16 -29.78
CA GLN A 147 14.24 -6.49 -30.21
C GLN A 147 14.00 -7.42 -29.02
N ASN A 148 14.87 -7.39 -28.00
CA ASN A 148 14.67 -8.16 -26.77
C ASN A 148 13.43 -7.69 -26.00
N GLU A 149 13.20 -6.38 -25.84
CA GLU A 149 12.02 -5.82 -25.18
C GLU A 149 10.71 -6.32 -25.82
N ARG A 150 10.60 -6.22 -27.16
CA ARG A 150 9.40 -6.65 -27.91
C ARG A 150 9.18 -8.16 -27.88
N VAL A 151 10.21 -8.96 -27.64
CA VAL A 151 10.10 -10.41 -27.42
C VAL A 151 9.72 -10.72 -25.98
N GLN A 152 10.32 -10.04 -24.99
CA GLN A 152 10.02 -10.23 -23.57
C GLN A 152 8.56 -9.85 -23.23
N VAL A 153 8.05 -8.72 -23.72
CA VAL A 153 6.64 -8.31 -23.49
C VAL A 153 5.66 -9.37 -23.97
N LYS A 154 5.93 -10.06 -25.09
CA LYS A 154 5.09 -11.17 -25.58
C LYS A 154 5.26 -12.46 -24.80
N ALA A 155 6.45 -12.75 -24.28
CA ALA A 155 6.70 -13.95 -23.48
C ALA A 155 5.99 -13.92 -22.11
N LEU A 156 5.70 -12.73 -21.59
CA LEU A 156 4.99 -12.52 -20.32
C LEU A 156 3.46 -12.46 -20.47
N GLN A 157 2.94 -12.44 -21.72
CA GLN A 157 1.50 -12.42 -21.99
C GLN A 157 0.93 -13.84 -21.89
N GLY A 158 0.21 -14.12 -20.80
CA GLY A 158 -0.43 -15.41 -20.53
C GLY A 158 0.29 -16.28 -19.49
N GLU A 159 1.49 -15.90 -19.04
CA GLU A 159 2.05 -16.40 -17.79
C GLU A 159 1.20 -15.89 -16.61
N ARG A 160 1.11 -16.71 -15.54
CA ARG A 160 0.48 -16.35 -14.27
C ARG A 160 1.54 -16.32 -13.17
N TYR A 161 1.57 -15.22 -12.43
CA TYR A 161 2.52 -14.98 -11.35
C TYR A 161 1.81 -15.05 -10.01
N ARG A 162 2.47 -15.67 -9.02
CA ARG A 162 2.11 -15.50 -7.62
C ARG A 162 2.54 -14.13 -7.15
N LEU A 163 1.64 -13.46 -6.45
CA LEU A 163 1.83 -12.10 -5.93
C LEU A 163 1.61 -12.10 -4.42
N PHE A 164 2.26 -11.17 -3.74
CA PHE A 164 2.00 -10.85 -2.34
C PHE A 164 1.74 -9.34 -2.19
N ALA A 165 0.62 -9.01 -1.56
CA ALA A 165 0.21 -7.65 -1.23
C ALA A 165 0.27 -7.45 0.30
N PRO A 166 1.38 -6.93 0.87
CA PRO A 166 1.45 -6.61 2.29
C PRO A 166 0.53 -5.44 2.66
N CYS A 167 -0.19 -5.52 3.77
CA CYS A 167 -1.10 -4.47 4.28
C CYS A 167 -0.78 -4.13 5.76
N PRO A 168 -1.37 -3.05 6.31
CA PRO A 168 -1.43 -2.85 7.75
C PRO A 168 -2.09 -4.06 8.43
N GLN A 169 -1.56 -4.46 9.59
CA GLN A 169 -2.13 -5.56 10.38
C GLN A 169 -3.52 -5.18 10.89
N GLY A 170 -4.47 -6.11 10.74
CA GLY A 170 -5.90 -5.90 10.96
C GLY A 170 -6.70 -5.58 9.69
N LEU A 171 -6.03 -5.44 8.53
CA LEU A 171 -6.68 -5.22 7.23
C LEU A 171 -6.56 -6.41 6.26
N GLU A 172 -6.03 -7.55 6.70
CA GLU A 172 -5.82 -8.74 5.85
C GLU A 172 -7.13 -9.25 5.23
N GLU A 173 -8.20 -9.36 6.02
CA GLU A 173 -9.53 -9.77 5.54
C GLU A 173 -10.14 -8.74 4.57
N ALA A 174 -10.00 -7.44 4.87
CA ALA A 174 -10.49 -6.37 4.02
C ALA A 174 -9.72 -6.30 2.68
N LEU A 175 -8.41 -6.54 2.68
CA LEU A 175 -7.60 -6.66 1.46
C LEU A 175 -7.99 -7.90 0.65
N SER A 176 -8.29 -9.03 1.30
CA SER A 176 -8.78 -10.22 0.61
C SER A 176 -10.07 -9.92 -0.16
N LEU A 177 -11.03 -9.25 0.48
CA LEU A 177 -12.27 -8.80 -0.14
C LEU A 177 -12.04 -7.75 -1.25
N GLU A 178 -11.10 -6.81 -1.08
CA GLU A 178 -10.71 -5.86 -2.13
C GLU A 178 -10.15 -6.58 -3.37
N LEU A 179 -9.25 -7.54 -3.19
CA LEU A 179 -8.65 -8.29 -4.30
C LEU A 179 -9.68 -9.18 -5.00
N GLN A 180 -10.59 -9.82 -4.27
CA GLN A 180 -11.70 -10.59 -4.84
C GLN A 180 -12.67 -9.68 -5.62
N ALA A 181 -13.00 -8.50 -5.11
CA ALA A 181 -13.85 -7.52 -5.79
C ALA A 181 -13.19 -6.91 -7.05
N LEU A 182 -11.85 -6.84 -7.08
CA LEU A 182 -11.06 -6.48 -8.26
C LEU A 182 -10.90 -7.64 -9.27
N GLY A 183 -11.44 -8.82 -8.98
CA GLY A 183 -11.45 -9.98 -9.87
C GLY A 183 -10.18 -10.86 -9.82
N TYR A 184 -9.38 -10.79 -8.76
CA TYR A 184 -8.24 -11.68 -8.57
C TYR A 184 -8.67 -13.05 -8.04
N GLU A 185 -7.97 -14.09 -8.50
CA GLU A 185 -8.20 -15.49 -8.14
C GLU A 185 -7.17 -15.96 -7.10
N ASN A 186 -7.47 -17.09 -6.45
CA ASN A 186 -6.61 -17.71 -5.44
C ASN A 186 -6.19 -16.77 -4.29
N VAL A 187 -7.03 -15.79 -3.97
CA VAL A 187 -6.76 -14.81 -2.90
C VAL A 187 -6.75 -15.51 -1.54
N GLN A 188 -5.60 -15.50 -0.88
CA GLN A 188 -5.35 -16.16 0.40
C GLN A 188 -4.81 -15.14 1.41
N THR A 189 -5.50 -14.99 2.55
CA THR A 189 -5.04 -14.16 3.67
C THR A 189 -3.75 -14.74 4.28
N GLY A 190 -2.65 -14.02 4.14
CA GLY A 190 -1.41 -14.29 4.84
C GLY A 190 -1.34 -13.50 6.15
N ARG A 191 -0.14 -13.43 6.75
CA ARG A 191 0.13 -12.54 7.89
C ARG A 191 0.53 -11.16 7.37
N ALA A 192 -0.19 -10.11 7.77
CA ALA A 192 0.03 -8.72 7.33
C ALA A 192 0.03 -8.55 5.79
N GLY A 193 -0.83 -9.30 5.08
CA GLY A 193 -1.02 -9.20 3.63
C GLY A 193 -1.86 -10.33 3.05
N CYS A 194 -2.05 -10.31 1.73
CA CYS A 194 -2.69 -11.40 0.97
C CYS A 194 -1.78 -11.91 -0.15
N HIS A 195 -1.78 -13.22 -0.38
CA HIS A 195 -1.31 -13.82 -1.62
C HIS A 195 -2.44 -13.89 -2.64
N PHE A 196 -2.13 -13.79 -3.92
CA PHE A 196 -3.09 -13.96 -5.02
C PHE A 196 -2.33 -14.25 -6.33
N ASP A 197 -3.02 -14.74 -7.36
CA ASP A 197 -2.42 -14.99 -8.67
C ASP A 197 -2.95 -14.02 -9.73
N ALA A 198 -2.07 -13.49 -10.59
CA ALA A 198 -2.48 -12.66 -11.73
C ALA A 198 -1.50 -12.76 -12.91
N ASP A 199 -1.93 -12.32 -14.10
CA ASP A 199 -1.04 -12.11 -15.25
C ASP A 199 -0.36 -10.74 -15.19
N TRP A 200 0.49 -10.39 -16.17
CA TRP A 200 1.17 -9.09 -16.19
C TRP A 200 0.21 -7.89 -16.26
N ILE A 201 -0.96 -8.02 -16.91
CA ILE A 201 -1.99 -6.97 -16.92
C ILE A 201 -2.61 -6.82 -15.51
N GLY A 202 -2.89 -7.92 -14.84
CA GLY A 202 -3.31 -7.95 -13.43
C GLY A 202 -2.27 -7.34 -12.48
N VAL A 203 -0.97 -7.55 -12.70
CA VAL A 203 0.10 -6.88 -11.91
C VAL A 203 0.00 -5.35 -12.02
N MET A 204 -0.18 -4.81 -13.23
CA MET A 204 -0.36 -3.37 -13.44
C MET A 204 -1.68 -2.87 -12.84
N ARG A 205 -2.78 -3.60 -13.01
CA ARG A 205 -4.10 -3.25 -12.44
C ARG A 205 -4.12 -3.32 -10.91
N ALA A 206 -3.39 -4.24 -10.29
CA ALA A 206 -3.30 -4.34 -8.83
C ALA A 206 -2.60 -3.12 -8.21
N ASN A 207 -1.52 -2.65 -8.86
CA ASN A 207 -0.82 -1.41 -8.49
C ASN A 207 -1.69 -0.16 -8.69
N LEU A 208 -2.51 -0.14 -9.74
CA LEU A 208 -3.42 0.97 -10.05
C LEU A 208 -4.59 1.07 -9.06
N SER A 209 -5.18 -0.07 -8.70
CA SER A 209 -6.52 -0.13 -8.10
C SER A 209 -6.57 -0.47 -6.60
N SER A 210 -5.59 -1.17 -6.04
CA SER A 210 -5.63 -1.55 -4.61
C SER A 210 -5.42 -0.33 -3.70
N ARG A 211 -6.40 -0.07 -2.83
CA ARG A 211 -6.35 1.00 -1.83
C ARG A 211 -5.70 0.51 -0.54
N LEU A 212 -5.89 -0.76 -0.18
CA LEU A 212 -5.46 -1.31 1.11
C LEU A 212 -4.02 -1.83 1.11
N ALA A 213 -3.53 -2.35 -0.03
CA ALA A 213 -2.16 -2.83 -0.13
C ALA A 213 -1.13 -1.71 0.12
N THR A 214 0.02 -2.11 0.64
CA THR A 214 1.21 -1.25 0.82
C THR A 214 2.11 -1.33 -0.40
N ARG A 215 2.15 -2.49 -1.07
CA ARG A 215 2.93 -2.83 -2.27
C ARG A 215 2.26 -4.00 -3.00
N ILE A 216 2.60 -4.19 -4.27
CA ILE A 216 2.40 -5.44 -5.01
C ILE A 216 3.79 -6.05 -5.28
N LEU A 217 4.04 -7.23 -4.72
CA LEU A 217 5.33 -7.94 -4.80
C LEU A 217 5.17 -9.20 -5.64
N LEU A 218 5.91 -9.33 -6.74
CA LEU A 218 5.86 -10.46 -7.67
C LEU A 218 6.90 -11.52 -7.27
N GLU A 219 6.47 -12.74 -6.99
CA GLU A 219 7.34 -13.87 -6.61
C GLU A 219 8.16 -14.32 -7.83
N VAL A 220 9.47 -14.07 -7.83
CA VAL A 220 10.37 -14.44 -8.94
C VAL A 220 11.12 -15.75 -8.71
N SER A 221 11.29 -16.15 -7.45
CA SER A 221 11.83 -17.46 -7.07
C SER A 221 11.58 -17.75 -5.59
N HIS A 222 11.32 -19.01 -5.25
CA HIS A 222 11.22 -19.50 -3.88
C HIS A 222 11.97 -20.85 -3.75
N ALA A 223 12.74 -21.03 -2.67
CA ALA A 223 13.40 -22.30 -2.37
C ALA A 223 13.69 -22.46 -0.87
N PRO A 224 13.79 -23.71 -0.35
CA PRO A 224 14.37 -23.97 0.97
C PRO A 224 15.80 -23.44 1.08
N VAL A 225 16.17 -22.90 2.25
CA VAL A 225 17.54 -22.45 2.54
C VAL A 225 17.96 -22.85 3.96
N THR A 226 19.24 -23.17 4.11
CA THR A 226 19.89 -23.61 5.35
C THR A 226 21.04 -22.68 5.77
N ASN A 227 21.66 -22.02 4.80
CA ASN A 227 22.80 -21.11 4.98
C ASN A 227 22.79 -20.01 3.90
N GLU A 228 23.62 -18.98 4.03
CA GLU A 228 23.60 -17.83 3.11
C GLU A 228 24.25 -18.10 1.73
N GLU A 229 24.90 -19.25 1.51
CA GLU A 229 25.33 -19.68 0.16
C GLU A 229 24.15 -20.20 -0.66
N ASP A 230 23.15 -20.82 -0.02
CA ASP A 230 21.90 -21.22 -0.67
C ASP A 230 21.16 -19.96 -1.21
N ILE A 231 21.26 -18.83 -0.49
CA ILE A 231 20.73 -17.53 -0.92
C ILE A 231 21.50 -16.99 -2.15
N LEU A 232 22.83 -17.14 -2.22
CA LEU A 232 23.60 -16.82 -3.43
C LEU A 232 23.17 -17.72 -4.59
N ALA A 233 23.06 -19.03 -4.37
CA ALA A 233 22.69 -20.01 -5.40
C ALA A 233 21.30 -19.71 -5.98
N LEU A 234 20.31 -19.45 -5.13
CA LEU A 234 18.97 -19.01 -5.53
C LEU A 234 19.02 -17.71 -6.34
N ALA A 235 19.81 -16.72 -5.89
CA ALA A 235 20.00 -15.46 -6.61
C ALA A 235 20.72 -15.63 -7.96
N ARG A 236 21.59 -16.63 -8.14
CA ARG A 236 22.29 -16.89 -9.42
C ARG A 236 21.51 -17.76 -10.41
N VAL A 237 20.56 -18.57 -9.95
CA VAL A 237 19.67 -19.35 -10.85
C VAL A 237 18.45 -18.55 -11.31
N THR A 238 18.00 -17.58 -10.52
CA THR A 238 16.83 -16.73 -10.84
C THR A 238 17.08 -15.88 -12.10
N PRO A 239 16.16 -15.87 -13.08
CA PRO A 239 16.36 -15.22 -14.38
C PRO A 239 16.04 -13.71 -14.33
N TRP A 240 16.90 -12.95 -13.66
CA TRP A 240 16.76 -11.48 -13.49
C TRP A 240 16.71 -10.72 -14.82
N GLU A 241 17.41 -11.22 -15.83
CA GLU A 241 17.49 -10.66 -17.19
C GLU A 241 16.12 -10.47 -17.89
N ARG A 242 15.07 -11.18 -17.42
CA ARG A 242 13.66 -11.02 -17.85
C ARG A 242 13.03 -9.69 -17.41
N TRP A 243 13.62 -9.01 -16.43
CA TRP A 243 13.04 -7.87 -15.74
C TRP A 243 13.93 -6.63 -15.82
N PHE A 244 15.24 -6.81 -15.60
CA PHE A 244 16.25 -5.74 -15.61
C PHE A 244 17.65 -6.34 -15.85
N GLY A 245 18.62 -5.48 -16.18
CA GLY A 245 20.02 -5.83 -16.34
C GLY A 245 20.96 -4.67 -15.99
N PRO A 246 22.16 -4.60 -16.59
CA PRO A 246 23.21 -3.66 -16.22
C PRO A 246 22.88 -2.17 -16.45
N GLU A 247 21.91 -1.87 -17.31
CA GLU A 247 21.47 -0.50 -17.60
C GLU A 247 20.56 0.09 -16.50
N GLN A 248 19.95 -0.74 -15.65
CA GLN A 248 19.17 -0.31 -14.49
C GLN A 248 20.03 -0.20 -13.21
N THR A 249 19.60 0.66 -12.30
CA THR A 249 20.09 0.68 -10.91
C THR A 249 19.30 -0.30 -10.03
N LEU A 250 19.99 -1.04 -9.16
CA LEU A 250 19.42 -2.08 -8.31
C LEU A 250 19.43 -1.69 -6.82
N ARG A 251 18.35 -2.02 -6.10
CA ARG A 251 18.34 -2.14 -4.63
C ARG A 251 17.79 -3.50 -4.20
N VAL A 252 18.46 -4.12 -3.23
CA VAL A 252 17.93 -5.29 -2.50
C VAL A 252 17.58 -4.85 -1.08
N ASP A 253 16.36 -5.11 -0.64
CA ASP A 253 15.97 -5.08 0.78
C ASP A 253 15.87 -6.51 1.31
N THR A 254 16.04 -6.71 2.62
CA THR A 254 15.94 -8.04 3.25
C THR A 254 15.13 -7.97 4.54
N SER A 255 14.23 -8.93 4.72
CA SER A 255 13.33 -9.07 5.87
C SER A 255 13.19 -10.53 6.26
N ALA A 256 12.86 -10.81 7.52
CA ALA A 256 12.77 -12.18 8.02
C ALA A 256 11.74 -12.38 9.13
N ILE A 257 11.14 -13.57 9.19
CA ILE A 257 10.24 -14.01 10.27
C ILE A 257 10.67 -15.41 10.74
N ARG A 258 11.22 -15.52 11.95
CA ARG A 258 11.74 -16.77 12.56
C ARG A 258 12.90 -17.45 11.79
N SER A 259 13.57 -16.74 10.88
CA SER A 259 14.68 -17.30 10.12
C SER A 259 15.91 -17.62 10.99
N PRO A 260 16.62 -18.74 10.76
CA PRO A 260 17.82 -19.12 11.52
C PRO A 260 19.07 -18.31 11.14
N MET A 261 19.04 -17.49 10.08
CA MET A 261 20.20 -16.77 9.56
C MET A 261 20.70 -15.71 10.55
N GLN A 262 22.02 -15.69 10.81
CA GLN A 262 22.61 -14.86 11.86
C GLN A 262 22.68 -13.37 11.52
N SER A 263 22.72 -13.02 10.22
CA SER A 263 22.82 -11.62 9.78
C SER A 263 22.02 -11.35 8.52
N LEU A 264 20.95 -10.57 8.65
CA LEU A 264 20.16 -10.08 7.51
C LEU A 264 20.99 -9.17 6.58
N GLN A 265 22.01 -8.48 7.10
CA GLN A 265 22.94 -7.70 6.28
C GLN A 265 23.84 -8.61 5.41
N TYR A 266 24.23 -9.78 5.93
CA TYR A 266 24.98 -10.76 5.16
C TYR A 266 24.10 -11.47 4.13
N CYS A 267 22.86 -11.83 4.50
CA CYS A 267 21.85 -12.33 3.55
C CYS A 267 21.60 -11.35 2.40
N ASN A 268 21.46 -10.05 2.71
CA ASN A 268 21.31 -8.97 1.73
C ASN A 268 22.52 -8.88 0.79
N LEU A 269 23.74 -9.02 1.35
CA LEU A 269 24.98 -9.05 0.58
C LEU A 269 25.00 -10.24 -0.40
N ARG A 270 24.77 -11.48 0.07
CA ARG A 270 24.76 -12.68 -0.79
C ARG A 270 23.69 -12.61 -1.88
N ALA A 271 22.49 -12.14 -1.55
CA ALA A 271 21.43 -11.88 -2.54
C ALA A 271 21.88 -10.89 -3.63
N LYS A 272 22.36 -9.71 -3.23
CA LYS A 272 22.82 -8.65 -4.14
C LYS A 272 24.00 -9.11 -5.00
N ASP A 273 24.96 -9.84 -4.42
CA ASP A 273 26.11 -10.40 -5.13
C ASP A 273 25.65 -11.42 -6.19
N GLY A 274 24.73 -12.34 -5.84
CA GLY A 274 24.21 -13.34 -6.77
C GLY A 274 23.45 -12.75 -7.96
N ILE A 275 22.64 -11.70 -7.73
CA ILE A 275 22.00 -10.92 -8.81
C ILE A 275 23.06 -10.26 -9.70
N CYS A 276 24.07 -9.64 -9.10
CA CYS A 276 25.15 -8.95 -9.82
C CYS A 276 26.08 -9.91 -10.58
N ASP A 277 26.18 -11.17 -10.15
CA ASP A 277 26.94 -12.22 -10.81
C ASP A 277 26.14 -12.84 -11.96
N ARG A 278 24.84 -13.17 -11.77
CA ARG A 278 23.92 -13.59 -12.86
C ARG A 278 24.05 -12.69 -14.08
N LEU A 279 23.84 -11.39 -13.86
CA LEU A 279 23.79 -10.40 -14.94
C LEU A 279 25.17 -10.19 -15.59
N ARG A 280 26.26 -10.36 -14.84
CA ARG A 280 27.62 -10.30 -15.39
C ARG A 280 27.96 -11.54 -16.21
N ASP A 281 27.56 -12.72 -15.76
CA ASP A 281 27.82 -13.99 -16.42
C ASP A 281 27.05 -14.11 -17.74
N LEU A 282 25.85 -13.52 -17.84
CA LEU A 282 25.02 -13.53 -19.07
C LEU A 282 25.17 -12.30 -19.96
N GLU A 283 25.25 -11.09 -19.40
CA GLU A 283 25.20 -9.82 -20.16
C GLU A 283 26.54 -9.05 -20.12
N GLY A 284 27.58 -9.62 -19.49
CA GLY A 284 28.94 -9.08 -19.49
C GLY A 284 29.19 -7.89 -18.54
N ALA A 285 28.15 -7.37 -17.89
CA ALA A 285 28.23 -6.25 -16.95
C ALA A 285 27.30 -6.47 -15.74
N ARG A 286 27.43 -5.65 -14.69
CA ARG A 286 26.55 -5.70 -13.52
C ARG A 286 25.75 -4.39 -13.39
N PRO A 287 24.53 -4.41 -12.83
CA PRO A 287 23.84 -3.18 -12.45
C PRO A 287 24.64 -2.40 -11.40
N SER A 288 24.43 -1.09 -11.36
CA SER A 288 24.93 -0.23 -10.28
C SER A 288 23.91 -0.17 -9.13
N ILE A 289 24.33 0.27 -7.94
CA ILE A 289 23.46 0.28 -6.75
C ILE A 289 23.05 1.71 -6.43
N ASP A 290 21.74 1.98 -6.48
CA ASP A 290 21.13 3.19 -5.92
C ASP A 290 20.23 2.81 -4.74
N THR A 291 20.55 3.30 -3.54
CA THR A 291 19.77 3.04 -2.34
C THR A 291 18.58 3.98 -2.17
N VAL A 292 18.49 5.05 -2.97
CA VAL A 292 17.52 6.15 -2.83
C VAL A 292 16.46 6.13 -3.94
N ARG A 293 16.83 5.98 -5.22
CA ARG A 293 15.90 5.97 -6.38
C ARG A 293 16.12 4.83 -7.39
N PRO A 294 16.33 3.57 -6.93
CA PRO A 294 16.60 2.42 -7.79
C PRO A 294 15.54 2.22 -8.90
N ASP A 295 15.97 1.78 -10.08
CA ASP A 295 15.08 1.35 -11.17
C ASP A 295 14.44 0.00 -10.83
N ALA A 296 15.28 -0.97 -10.48
CA ALA A 296 14.88 -2.30 -10.07
C ALA A 296 15.01 -2.44 -8.55
N LYS A 297 13.94 -2.90 -7.89
CA LYS A 297 13.95 -3.17 -6.46
C LYS A 297 13.50 -4.60 -6.16
N VAL A 298 14.34 -5.32 -5.42
CA VAL A 298 14.14 -6.71 -5.00
C VAL A 298 13.97 -6.76 -3.49
N HIS A 299 13.07 -7.62 -3.01
CA HIS A 299 13.00 -8.01 -1.59
C HIS A 299 13.39 -9.48 -1.45
N LEU A 300 14.35 -9.75 -0.55
CA LEU A 300 14.53 -11.08 0.02
C LEU A 300 13.66 -11.19 1.28
N PHE A 301 12.73 -12.13 1.27
CA PHE A 301 12.03 -12.58 2.47
C PHE A 301 12.61 -13.93 2.92
N LEU A 302 12.85 -14.08 4.22
CA LEU A 302 13.34 -15.30 4.84
C LEU A 302 12.36 -15.77 5.93
N ASP A 303 11.94 -17.02 5.87
CA ASP A 303 11.27 -17.67 7.01
C ASP A 303 12.19 -18.69 7.69
N GLU A 304 11.58 -19.58 8.47
CA GLU A 304 12.24 -20.62 9.27
C GLU A 304 12.96 -21.68 8.43
N THR A 305 12.55 -21.88 7.16
CA THR A 305 13.07 -22.95 6.30
C THR A 305 13.37 -22.52 4.86
N SER A 306 12.95 -21.33 4.44
CA SER A 306 12.96 -20.91 3.03
C SER A 306 13.31 -19.45 2.79
N ALA A 307 13.69 -19.18 1.53
CA ALA A 307 13.89 -17.86 0.98
C ALA A 307 12.93 -17.64 -0.20
N THR A 308 12.25 -16.49 -0.20
CA THR A 308 11.47 -16.00 -1.34
C THR A 308 12.06 -14.68 -1.81
N PHE A 309 12.39 -14.61 -3.10
CA PHE A 309 12.69 -13.35 -3.77
C PHE A 309 11.42 -12.78 -4.42
N TYR A 310 11.17 -11.51 -4.15
CA TYR A 310 10.12 -10.73 -4.79
C TYR A 310 10.68 -9.54 -5.56
N LEU A 311 10.06 -9.23 -6.70
CA LEU A 311 10.24 -7.99 -7.44
C LEU A 311 9.20 -6.95 -6.98
N ASP A 312 9.67 -5.77 -6.57
CA ASP A 312 8.82 -4.67 -6.08
C ASP A 312 8.29 -3.85 -7.24
N THR A 313 7.06 -4.15 -7.66
CA THR A 313 6.43 -3.49 -8.82
C THR A 313 5.91 -2.09 -8.49
N SER A 314 5.76 -1.74 -7.21
CA SER A 314 5.15 -0.48 -6.75
C SER A 314 6.13 0.67 -6.56
N GLY A 315 7.34 0.41 -6.04
CA GLY A 315 8.38 1.44 -5.87
C GLY A 315 8.20 2.33 -4.63
N GLU A 316 7.48 3.44 -4.74
CA GLU A 316 6.94 4.15 -3.57
C GLU A 316 5.79 3.32 -2.99
N SER A 317 5.67 3.22 -1.65
CA SER A 317 4.58 2.46 -1.02
C SER A 317 3.22 3.02 -1.46
N LEU A 318 2.25 2.16 -1.77
CA LEU A 318 0.99 2.50 -2.44
C LEU A 318 0.12 3.50 -1.66
N PHE A 319 0.24 3.57 -0.33
CA PHE A 319 -0.43 4.60 0.48
C PHE A 319 0.02 6.02 0.09
N LYS A 320 1.24 6.21 -0.40
CA LYS A 320 1.64 7.48 -1.02
C LYS A 320 0.92 7.63 -2.35
N ARG A 321 -0.26 8.25 -2.33
CA ARG A 321 -1.09 8.49 -3.52
C ARG A 321 -0.52 9.55 -4.46
N GLY A 322 0.27 10.48 -3.91
CA GLY A 322 0.89 11.61 -4.62
C GLY A 322 0.44 12.99 -4.14
N TRP A 323 -0.79 13.09 -3.59
CA TRP A 323 -1.40 14.36 -3.21
C TRP A 323 -0.93 14.96 -1.88
N ARG A 324 -0.45 14.13 -0.94
CA ARG A 324 0.01 14.59 0.38
C ARG A 324 1.45 15.10 0.33
N HIS A 325 1.70 16.28 0.90
CA HIS A 325 3.06 16.84 1.04
C HIS A 325 3.45 17.12 2.50
N ASP A 326 2.49 17.08 3.41
CA ASP A 326 2.65 17.59 4.77
C ASP A 326 3.48 16.66 5.67
N LYS A 327 4.44 17.25 6.39
CA LYS A 327 5.27 16.58 7.41
C LYS A 327 4.75 16.85 8.84
N GLY A 328 3.43 16.86 9.02
CA GLY A 328 2.84 16.94 10.36
C GLY A 328 3.15 15.68 11.18
N ASP A 329 2.99 15.77 12.50
CA ASP A 329 3.23 14.62 13.39
C ASP A 329 2.21 13.50 13.16
N ALA A 330 2.70 12.32 12.80
CA ALA A 330 1.94 11.07 12.70
C ALA A 330 0.50 11.18 12.12
N PRO A 331 0.31 11.72 10.90
CA PRO A 331 -1.00 11.71 10.26
C PRO A 331 -1.38 10.28 9.82
N LEU A 332 -2.68 9.98 9.84
CA LEU A 332 -3.22 8.69 9.41
C LEU A 332 -2.77 8.37 7.98
N ARG A 333 -2.30 7.14 7.73
CA ARG A 333 -1.90 6.68 6.39
C ARG A 333 -3.14 6.45 5.52
N GLU A 334 -3.03 6.77 4.24
CA GLU A 334 -4.10 6.68 3.24
C GLU A 334 -4.68 5.26 3.13
N ASN A 335 -3.84 4.22 3.12
CA ASN A 335 -4.33 2.84 3.05
C ASN A 335 -4.97 2.35 4.36
N LEU A 336 -4.60 2.92 5.51
CA LEU A 336 -5.30 2.67 6.77
C LEU A 336 -6.65 3.41 6.80
N ALA A 337 -6.72 4.63 6.28
CA ALA A 337 -7.96 5.40 6.14
C ALA A 337 -8.96 4.70 5.21
N ALA A 338 -8.51 4.20 4.06
CA ALA A 338 -9.29 3.30 3.21
C ALA A 338 -9.75 2.04 3.96
N GLY A 339 -8.90 1.49 4.84
CA GLY A 339 -9.25 0.38 5.73
C GLY A 339 -10.36 0.71 6.72
N LEU A 340 -10.37 1.93 7.29
CA LEU A 340 -11.45 2.37 8.17
C LEU A 340 -12.79 2.45 7.44
N LEU A 341 -12.80 2.99 6.21
CA LEU A 341 -13.99 3.07 5.36
C LEU A 341 -14.54 1.67 5.05
N ALA A 342 -13.68 0.75 4.59
CA ALA A 342 -14.05 -0.64 4.33
C ALA A 342 -14.61 -1.36 5.58
N LEU A 343 -13.91 -1.29 6.71
CA LEU A 343 -14.33 -1.97 7.95
C LEU A 343 -15.55 -1.33 8.62
N SER A 344 -15.82 -0.04 8.37
CA SER A 344 -17.05 0.63 8.82
C SER A 344 -18.32 0.18 8.09
N GLY A 345 -18.17 -0.54 6.97
CA GLY A 345 -19.29 -0.89 6.09
C GLY A 345 -19.97 0.33 5.47
N TRP A 346 -19.22 1.43 5.25
CA TRP A 346 -19.75 2.61 4.57
C TRP A 346 -20.07 2.29 3.11
N ASP A 347 -21.32 2.52 2.74
CA ASP A 347 -21.81 2.52 1.37
C ASP A 347 -21.43 3.85 0.70
N PRO A 348 -20.60 3.87 -0.37
CA PRO A 348 -20.16 5.10 -1.02
C PRO A 348 -21.27 5.96 -1.65
N SER A 349 -22.51 5.45 -1.72
CA SER A 349 -23.71 6.20 -2.10
C SER A 349 -24.42 6.88 -0.91
N LYS A 350 -23.78 6.97 0.26
CA LYS A 350 -24.34 7.54 1.49
C LYS A 350 -23.52 8.71 2.05
N PRO A 351 -24.16 9.68 2.72
CA PRO A 351 -23.48 10.79 3.39
C PRO A 351 -22.41 10.31 4.37
N LEU A 352 -21.27 11.00 4.39
CA LEU A 352 -20.16 10.75 5.30
C LEU A 352 -19.70 12.04 5.97
N ILE A 353 -19.52 12.00 7.30
CA ILE A 353 -18.98 13.11 8.08
C ILE A 353 -17.72 12.64 8.83
N ASP A 354 -16.65 13.42 8.73
CA ASP A 354 -15.49 13.28 9.62
C ASP A 354 -15.42 14.51 10.56
N PRO A 355 -15.83 14.38 11.83
CA PRO A 355 -15.86 15.48 12.80
C PRO A 355 -14.49 15.90 13.35
N PHE A 356 -13.42 15.18 12.97
CA PHE A 356 -12.03 15.47 13.36
C PHE A 356 -11.11 15.31 12.15
N CYS A 357 -11.51 15.89 11.02
CA CYS A 357 -10.97 15.54 9.71
C CYS A 357 -9.49 15.90 9.51
N GLY A 358 -8.94 16.81 10.32
CA GLY A 358 -7.54 17.22 10.25
C GLY A 358 -7.15 17.65 8.84
N SER A 359 -6.22 16.92 8.22
CA SER A 359 -5.76 17.14 6.84
C SER A 359 -6.66 16.55 5.75
N GLY A 360 -7.90 16.18 6.07
CA GLY A 360 -8.91 15.66 5.13
C GLY A 360 -8.72 14.20 4.70
N THR A 361 -7.87 13.44 5.39
CA THR A 361 -7.38 12.13 4.91
C THR A 361 -8.48 11.11 4.62
N ILE A 362 -9.41 10.91 5.56
CA ILE A 362 -10.47 9.89 5.41
C ILE A 362 -11.42 10.29 4.28
N LEU A 363 -11.78 11.57 4.21
CA LEU A 363 -12.72 12.08 3.21
C LEU A 363 -12.14 12.07 1.79
N ILE A 364 -10.84 12.30 1.60
CA ILE A 364 -10.21 12.24 0.26
C ILE A 364 -10.19 10.80 -0.27
N GLU A 365 -9.85 9.81 0.57
CA GLU A 365 -9.96 8.40 0.17
C GLU A 365 -11.43 7.99 -0.05
N ALA A 366 -12.37 8.52 0.73
CA ALA A 366 -13.81 8.31 0.54
C ALA A 366 -14.33 8.89 -0.78
N ALA A 367 -13.92 10.11 -1.16
CA ALA A 367 -14.25 10.71 -2.44
C ALA A 367 -13.69 9.89 -3.60
N TRP A 368 -12.44 9.43 -3.50
CA TRP A 368 -11.85 8.53 -4.49
C TRP A 368 -12.52 7.15 -4.56
N MET A 369 -13.11 6.65 -3.47
CA MET A 369 -13.95 5.45 -3.49
C MET A 369 -15.28 5.71 -4.21
N ALA A 370 -16.04 6.73 -3.80
CA ALA A 370 -17.36 7.05 -4.33
C ALA A 370 -17.34 7.49 -5.80
N LEU A 371 -16.28 8.16 -6.26
CA LEU A 371 -16.08 8.52 -7.67
C LEU A 371 -15.51 7.38 -8.52
N GLY A 372 -15.17 6.22 -7.93
CA GLY A 372 -14.50 5.13 -8.65
C GLY A 372 -13.05 5.40 -9.04
N ALA A 373 -12.45 6.50 -8.58
CA ALA A 373 -11.08 6.91 -8.91
C ALA A 373 -10.04 5.93 -8.32
N PRO A 374 -9.21 5.26 -9.16
CA PRO A 374 -8.19 4.34 -8.64
C PRO A 374 -7.10 5.08 -7.86
N PRO A 375 -6.65 4.57 -6.70
CA PRO A 375 -5.66 5.24 -5.85
C PRO A 375 -4.29 5.47 -6.54
N GLY A 376 -4.02 4.74 -7.62
CA GLY A 376 -2.79 4.82 -8.39
C GLY A 376 -2.78 5.79 -9.57
N ILE A 377 -3.92 6.38 -9.98
CA ILE A 377 -4.08 6.93 -11.35
C ILE A 377 -3.25 8.18 -11.68
N TRP A 378 -2.69 8.86 -10.67
CA TRP A 378 -1.84 10.04 -10.80
C TRP A 378 -0.36 9.83 -10.39
N ARG A 379 0.04 8.61 -10.00
CA ARG A 379 1.41 8.32 -9.52
C ARG A 379 2.16 7.31 -10.40
N PRO A 380 3.50 7.32 -10.39
CA PRO A 380 4.31 6.32 -11.06
C PRO A 380 4.48 5.03 -10.23
N PHE A 381 4.97 3.99 -10.89
CA PHE A 381 5.28 2.67 -10.35
C PHE A 381 6.66 2.17 -10.82
N HIS A 382 7.23 1.20 -10.13
CA HIS A 382 8.52 0.62 -10.52
C HIS A 382 8.42 -0.29 -11.75
N PHE A 383 7.28 -0.90 -12.02
CA PHE A 383 7.11 -1.69 -13.25
C PHE A 383 7.28 -0.84 -14.53
N GLU A 384 7.14 0.48 -14.45
CA GLU A 384 7.41 1.41 -15.57
C GLU A 384 8.92 1.58 -15.89
N ARG A 385 9.82 1.03 -15.06
CA ARG A 385 11.29 1.09 -15.21
C ARG A 385 11.91 -0.28 -15.59
N LEU A 386 11.08 -1.30 -15.82
CA LEU A 386 11.50 -2.67 -16.16
C LEU A 386 11.47 -2.91 -17.68
N ARG A 387 12.29 -3.85 -18.17
CA ARG A 387 12.36 -4.25 -19.59
C ARG A 387 11.05 -4.78 -20.17
N CYS A 388 10.17 -5.26 -19.30
CA CYS A 388 8.84 -5.76 -19.62
C CYS A 388 7.73 -4.68 -19.70
N HIS A 389 8.09 -3.40 -19.66
CA HIS A 389 7.14 -2.31 -19.67
C HIS A 389 6.61 -1.97 -21.08
N ASP A 390 5.36 -2.33 -21.37
CA ASP A 390 4.63 -1.77 -22.51
C ASP A 390 3.95 -0.45 -22.10
N GLN A 391 4.58 0.66 -22.46
CA GLN A 391 4.09 2.02 -22.20
C GLN A 391 2.73 2.29 -22.85
N ARG A 392 2.42 1.65 -24.00
CA ARG A 392 1.14 1.82 -24.68
C ARG A 392 0.04 1.07 -23.93
N LEU A 393 0.25 -0.22 -23.62
CA LEU A 393 -0.70 -1.02 -22.85
C LEU A 393 -1.00 -0.38 -21.50
N TRP A 394 0.02 0.14 -20.81
CA TRP A 394 -0.16 0.85 -19.55
C TRP A 394 -0.89 2.19 -19.69
N ARG A 395 -0.69 2.92 -20.80
CA ARG A 395 -1.52 4.08 -21.12
C ARG A 395 -2.97 3.67 -21.35
N ASP A 396 -3.20 2.65 -22.17
CA ASP A 396 -4.55 2.19 -22.53
C ASP A 396 -5.32 1.74 -21.26
N ILE A 397 -4.66 1.06 -20.30
CA ILE A 397 -5.22 0.73 -18.97
C ILE A 397 -5.54 1.99 -18.13
N LYS A 398 -4.67 3.01 -18.13
CA LYS A 398 -4.94 4.26 -17.39
C LYS A 398 -6.06 5.08 -18.02
N ASP A 399 -6.15 5.12 -19.35
CA ASP A 399 -7.17 5.86 -20.07
C ASP A 399 -8.54 5.12 -20.01
N GLU A 400 -8.56 3.77 -19.99
CA GLU A 400 -9.72 2.94 -19.60
C GLU A 400 -10.21 3.32 -18.19
N ALA A 401 -9.33 3.24 -17.18
CA ALA A 401 -9.68 3.52 -15.78
C ALA A 401 -10.19 4.95 -15.57
N ARG A 402 -9.61 5.95 -16.26
CA ARG A 402 -10.09 7.35 -16.24
C ARG A 402 -11.50 7.51 -16.79
N SER A 403 -11.86 6.73 -17.81
CA SER A 403 -13.19 6.83 -18.42
C SER A 403 -14.34 6.33 -17.52
N MET A 404 -14.01 5.58 -16.45
CA MET A 404 -14.98 5.10 -15.46
C MET A 404 -15.06 5.98 -14.20
N ILE A 405 -14.28 7.06 -14.09
CA ILE A 405 -14.36 7.98 -12.94
C ILE A 405 -15.63 8.83 -13.06
N ALA A 406 -16.48 8.81 -12.03
CA ALA A 406 -17.69 9.62 -12.00
C ALA A 406 -17.36 11.13 -11.98
N PRO A 407 -18.16 11.99 -12.65
CA PRO A 407 -17.84 13.42 -12.76
C PRO A 407 -18.16 14.24 -11.51
N ARG A 408 -18.97 13.70 -10.59
CA ARG A 408 -19.35 14.30 -9.31
C ARG A 408 -19.88 13.23 -8.35
N LEU A 409 -19.96 13.57 -7.07
CA LEU A 409 -20.66 12.77 -6.05
C LEU A 409 -22.18 13.00 -6.12
N ASP A 410 -22.96 12.03 -5.65
CA ASP A 410 -24.41 12.14 -5.43
C ASP A 410 -24.80 12.41 -3.95
N THR A 411 -23.90 12.15 -2.99
CA THR A 411 -24.10 12.44 -1.56
C THR A 411 -22.94 13.25 -0.95
N PRO A 412 -23.20 14.10 0.05
CA PRO A 412 -22.18 14.99 0.61
C PRO A 412 -21.13 14.25 1.44
N LEU A 413 -19.88 14.69 1.31
CA LEU A 413 -18.77 14.38 2.20
C LEU A 413 -18.39 15.67 2.93
N ILE A 414 -18.46 15.67 4.27
CA ILE A 414 -18.29 16.88 5.09
C ILE A 414 -17.22 16.66 6.15
N GLY A 415 -16.24 17.56 6.21
CA GLY A 415 -15.15 17.52 7.17
C GLY A 415 -15.21 18.70 8.13
N TYR A 416 -15.23 18.41 9.43
CA TYR A 416 -15.10 19.42 10.48
C TYR A 416 -13.75 19.29 11.19
N ASP A 417 -13.20 20.43 11.57
CA ASP A 417 -12.14 20.54 12.56
C ASP A 417 -12.30 21.89 13.29
N ILE A 418 -11.81 21.97 14.53
CA ILE A 418 -11.82 23.22 15.30
C ILE A 418 -10.68 24.16 14.88
N ASN A 419 -9.59 23.60 14.32
CA ASN A 419 -8.40 24.32 13.91
C ASN A 419 -8.46 24.70 12.41
N PRO A 420 -8.54 25.99 12.03
CA PRO A 420 -8.64 26.38 10.62
C PRO A 420 -7.38 26.00 9.80
N THR A 421 -6.21 25.94 10.45
CA THR A 421 -4.92 25.63 9.80
C THR A 421 -4.90 24.24 9.17
N VAL A 422 -5.53 23.25 9.81
CA VAL A 422 -5.57 21.90 9.25
C VAL A 422 -6.62 21.78 8.14
N LEU A 423 -7.71 22.57 8.19
CA LEU A 423 -8.69 22.65 7.11
C LEU A 423 -8.09 23.30 5.84
N ASP A 424 -7.20 24.28 5.98
CA ASP A 424 -6.46 24.82 4.84
C ASP A 424 -5.48 23.80 4.26
N ALA A 425 -4.84 22.97 5.10
CA ALA A 425 -4.09 21.80 4.64
C ALA A 425 -5.00 20.75 3.97
N ALA A 426 -6.24 20.54 4.46
CA ALA A 426 -7.21 19.62 3.87
C ALA A 426 -7.66 20.08 2.48
N ARG A 427 -7.99 21.36 2.31
CA ARG A 427 -8.28 21.99 1.00
C ARG A 427 -7.08 21.88 0.06
N SER A 428 -5.87 22.17 0.56
CA SER A 428 -4.63 22.01 -0.21
C SER A 428 -4.37 20.56 -0.63
N ASN A 429 -4.77 19.57 0.17
CA ASN A 429 -4.68 18.14 -0.17
C ASN A 429 -5.79 17.69 -1.14
N LEU A 430 -6.97 18.32 -1.10
CA LEU A 430 -8.08 18.10 -2.02
C LEU A 430 -7.73 18.55 -3.45
N GLU A 431 -7.17 19.75 -3.61
CA GLU A 431 -6.70 20.25 -4.91
C GLU A 431 -5.62 19.32 -5.50
N ARG A 432 -4.67 18.89 -4.66
CA ARG A 432 -3.59 17.97 -5.07
C ARG A 432 -4.07 16.54 -5.34
N SER A 433 -5.24 16.13 -4.86
CA SER A 433 -5.86 14.83 -5.18
C SER A 433 -6.68 14.87 -6.48
N HIS A 434 -6.58 15.97 -7.24
CA HIS A 434 -7.24 16.21 -8.52
C HIS A 434 -8.77 16.18 -8.44
N LEU A 435 -9.31 16.49 -7.27
CA LEU A 435 -10.74 16.71 -7.04
C LEU A 435 -11.07 18.20 -7.08
N THR A 436 -12.32 18.55 -7.38
CA THR A 436 -12.77 19.94 -7.31
C THR A 436 -13.03 20.37 -5.87
N LEU A 437 -12.93 21.66 -5.58
CA LEU A 437 -13.13 22.19 -4.22
C LEU A 437 -14.56 21.96 -3.70
N GLU A 438 -15.56 21.84 -4.57
CA GLU A 438 -16.92 21.46 -4.17
C GLU A 438 -17.11 19.94 -3.90
N THR A 439 -16.11 19.09 -4.14
CA THR A 439 -16.21 17.64 -3.91
C THR A 439 -16.27 17.27 -2.42
N ILE A 440 -15.59 18.03 -1.54
CA ILE A 440 -15.59 17.79 -0.09
C ILE A 440 -15.73 19.11 0.66
N ARG A 441 -16.74 19.20 1.53
CA ARG A 441 -17.04 20.45 2.25
C ARG A 441 -16.27 20.51 3.57
N PHE A 442 -15.18 21.28 3.59
CA PHE A 442 -14.35 21.48 4.78
C PHE A 442 -14.76 22.75 5.54
N GLU A 443 -15.29 22.58 6.75
CA GLU A 443 -15.90 23.63 7.58
C GLU A 443 -15.23 23.70 8.96
N GLN A 444 -15.10 24.91 9.53
CA GLN A 444 -14.66 25.03 10.93
C GLN A 444 -15.83 24.67 11.85
N GLY A 445 -15.65 23.66 12.71
CA GLY A 445 -16.72 23.12 13.51
C GLY A 445 -16.24 22.49 14.82
N ASP A 446 -17.05 22.63 15.85
CA ASP A 446 -16.90 21.94 17.12
C ASP A 446 -17.74 20.65 17.10
N ALA A 447 -17.09 19.49 17.22
CA ALA A 447 -17.73 18.18 17.23
C ALA A 447 -18.84 18.04 18.30
N LEU A 448 -18.77 18.82 19.40
CA LEU A 448 -19.79 18.89 20.44
C LEU A 448 -21.09 19.58 19.99
N LYS A 449 -21.06 20.31 18.87
CA LYS A 449 -22.13 21.22 18.41
C LYS A 449 -22.64 20.96 16.98
N ILE A 450 -21.85 20.30 16.12
CA ILE A 450 -22.27 19.95 14.76
C ILE A 450 -23.55 19.09 14.75
N ARG A 451 -24.29 19.14 13.65
CA ARG A 451 -25.48 18.32 13.39
C ARG A 451 -25.44 17.81 11.94
N PRO A 452 -26.05 16.64 11.65
CA PRO A 452 -26.10 16.15 10.28
C PRO A 452 -27.14 16.93 9.46
N GLU A 453 -26.88 17.07 8.16
CA GLU A 453 -27.83 17.63 7.18
C GLU A 453 -28.78 16.57 6.60
N THR A 454 -28.58 15.30 6.96
CA THR A 454 -29.31 14.14 6.42
C THR A 454 -29.73 13.18 7.53
N GLU A 455 -30.89 12.53 7.35
CA GLU A 455 -31.53 11.69 8.38
C GLU A 455 -30.75 10.42 8.73
N ALA A 456 -29.83 9.99 7.87
CA ALA A 456 -28.94 8.85 8.07
C ALA A 456 -27.63 9.04 7.29
N GLY A 457 -26.55 8.45 7.79
CA GLY A 457 -25.22 8.55 7.22
C GLY A 457 -24.17 7.86 8.08
N TRP A 458 -22.91 7.98 7.69
CA TRP A 458 -21.77 7.44 8.43
C TRP A 458 -20.95 8.56 9.05
N ILE A 459 -20.44 8.32 10.26
CA ILE A 459 -19.22 8.96 10.73
C ILE A 459 -18.09 7.93 10.62
N VAL A 460 -16.97 8.31 10.00
CA VAL A 460 -15.72 7.55 10.00
C VAL A 460 -14.60 8.54 10.30
N THR A 461 -13.89 8.36 11.41
CA THR A 461 -13.03 9.41 11.96
C THR A 461 -11.83 8.90 12.77
N ASN A 462 -10.78 9.71 12.84
CA ASN A 462 -9.59 9.53 13.69
C ASN A 462 -9.51 10.71 14.69
N PRO A 463 -10.27 10.66 15.81
CA PRO A 463 -10.22 11.70 16.83
C PRO A 463 -8.85 11.75 17.53
N PRO A 464 -8.54 12.80 18.32
CA PRO A 464 -7.33 12.87 19.12
C PRO A 464 -7.24 11.76 20.18
N TYR A 465 -6.05 11.17 20.33
CA TYR A 465 -5.71 10.19 21.38
C TYR A 465 -4.23 10.26 21.77
N GLY A 466 -3.86 9.64 22.91
CA GLY A 466 -2.50 9.67 23.47
C GLY A 466 -2.15 11.02 24.09
N GLU A 467 -0.91 11.48 23.92
CA GLU A 467 -0.42 12.80 24.38
C GLU A 467 -1.33 13.97 23.93
N ARG A 468 -2.08 13.80 22.82
CA ARG A 468 -3.08 14.76 22.31
C ARG A 468 -4.36 14.88 23.16
N LEU A 469 -4.52 14.03 24.18
CA LEU A 469 -5.58 14.08 25.20
C LEU A 469 -5.09 14.58 26.55
N GLU A 470 -3.78 14.69 26.81
CA GLU A 470 -3.26 15.01 28.16
C GLU A 470 -3.65 16.40 28.68
N HIS A 471 -4.26 17.24 27.84
CA HIS A 471 -4.81 18.56 28.18
C HIS A 471 -6.28 18.71 27.75
N GLN A 472 -7.01 17.61 27.50
CA GLN A 472 -8.45 17.68 27.19
C GLN A 472 -9.32 17.53 28.44
N ASP A 473 -10.49 18.18 28.37
CA ASP A 473 -11.54 18.15 29.38
C ASP A 473 -12.09 16.72 29.56
N GLU A 474 -12.21 16.24 30.80
CA GLU A 474 -12.77 14.91 31.09
C GLU A 474 -14.21 14.76 30.59
N ASP A 475 -14.96 15.86 30.53
CA ASP A 475 -16.34 15.89 30.04
C ASP A 475 -16.44 15.90 28.50
N PHE A 476 -15.32 15.97 27.75
CA PHE A 476 -15.33 16.00 26.28
C PHE A 476 -16.03 14.77 25.66
N TRP A 477 -15.62 13.56 26.06
CA TRP A 477 -16.18 12.32 25.52
C TRP A 477 -17.65 12.09 25.93
N PRO A 478 -18.07 12.33 27.19
CA PRO A 478 -19.48 12.39 27.56
C PRO A 478 -20.29 13.39 26.73
N ASN A 479 -19.78 14.61 26.53
CA ASN A 479 -20.49 15.67 25.80
C ASN A 479 -20.60 15.35 24.30
N TRP A 480 -19.56 14.84 23.66
CA TRP A 480 -19.63 14.43 22.26
C TRP A 480 -20.63 13.27 22.08
N ALA A 481 -20.59 12.28 22.97
CA ALA A 481 -21.56 11.20 22.97
C ALA A 481 -22.98 11.67 23.23
N SER A 482 -23.18 12.77 23.98
CA SER A 482 -24.49 13.42 24.15
C SER A 482 -24.96 14.06 22.85
N ASN A 483 -24.09 14.78 22.13
CA ASN A 483 -24.43 15.35 20.81
C ASN A 483 -24.83 14.26 19.80
N LEU A 484 -24.05 13.17 19.73
CA LEU A 484 -24.37 12.01 18.88
C LEU A 484 -25.75 11.40 19.19
N LYS A 485 -26.05 11.18 20.48
CA LYS A 485 -27.35 10.64 20.94
C LYS A 485 -28.54 11.57 20.66
N GLN A 486 -28.32 12.88 20.56
CA GLN A 486 -29.36 13.87 20.32
C GLN A 486 -29.62 14.13 18.83
N ASN A 487 -28.56 14.27 18.02
CA ASN A 487 -28.65 14.81 16.66
C ASN A 487 -28.34 13.78 15.56
N PHE A 488 -27.71 12.64 15.86
CA PHE A 488 -27.24 11.66 14.87
C PHE A 488 -28.00 10.32 14.94
N ALA A 489 -29.28 10.33 15.26
CA ALA A 489 -30.11 9.13 15.20
C ALA A 489 -30.12 8.52 13.78
N ASN A 490 -30.09 7.19 13.68
CA ASN A 490 -29.91 6.40 12.45
C ASN A 490 -28.53 6.51 11.77
N TRP A 491 -27.51 7.11 12.42
CA TRP A 491 -26.14 7.12 11.90
C TRP A 491 -25.28 5.98 12.44
N SER A 492 -24.38 5.46 11.61
CA SER A 492 -23.31 4.53 12.01
C SER A 492 -22.02 5.31 12.31
N VAL A 493 -21.59 5.31 13.57
CA VAL A 493 -20.43 6.06 14.05
C VAL A 493 -19.24 5.13 14.22
N ASN A 494 -18.14 5.42 13.54
CA ASN A 494 -16.95 4.59 13.48
C ASN A 494 -15.72 5.44 13.79
N MET A 495 -14.98 5.07 14.83
CA MET A 495 -13.82 5.85 15.29
C MET A 495 -12.62 4.95 15.61
N ILE A 496 -11.44 5.31 15.13
CA ILE A 496 -10.18 4.66 15.52
C ILE A 496 -9.58 5.37 16.75
N SER A 497 -9.17 4.60 17.75
CA SER A 497 -8.41 5.13 18.91
C SER A 497 -7.43 4.10 19.46
N SER A 498 -6.34 4.57 20.08
CA SER A 498 -5.48 3.75 20.94
C SER A 498 -6.01 3.61 22.37
N ASP A 499 -6.98 4.45 22.78
CA ASP A 499 -7.69 4.27 24.05
C ASP A 499 -8.71 3.13 23.92
N LEU A 500 -8.49 2.06 24.68
CA LEU A 500 -9.35 0.89 24.73
C LEU A 500 -10.60 1.10 25.60
N GLU A 501 -10.56 2.06 26.53
CA GLU A 501 -11.65 2.44 27.43
C GLU A 501 -12.57 3.53 26.85
N LEU A 502 -12.24 4.10 25.68
CA LEU A 502 -13.03 5.14 25.00
C LEU A 502 -14.56 4.89 24.98
N PRO A 503 -15.07 3.66 24.71
CA PRO A 503 -16.51 3.39 24.78
C PRO A 503 -17.13 3.58 26.18
N ARG A 504 -16.35 3.38 27.25
CA ARG A 504 -16.73 3.64 28.64
C ARG A 504 -16.81 5.14 28.90
N HIS A 505 -15.83 5.91 28.44
CA HIS A 505 -15.82 7.38 28.55
C HIS A 505 -17.00 8.01 27.79
N MET A 506 -17.32 7.53 26.59
CA MET A 506 -18.51 7.96 25.82
C MET A 506 -19.84 7.40 26.35
N ARG A 507 -19.82 6.44 27.26
CA ARG A 507 -21.00 5.67 27.73
C ARG A 507 -21.81 5.15 26.53
N LEU A 508 -21.13 4.37 25.67
CA LEU A 508 -21.67 3.75 24.46
C LEU A 508 -21.24 2.28 24.37
N LYS A 509 -22.17 1.39 23.99
CA LYS A 509 -21.88 -0.04 23.74
C LYS A 509 -21.48 -0.21 22.26
N PRO A 510 -20.23 -0.57 21.93
CA PRO A 510 -19.84 -0.77 20.54
C PRO A 510 -20.44 -2.07 20.00
N LYS A 511 -20.97 -2.01 18.78
CA LYS A 511 -21.53 -3.12 18.00
C LYS A 511 -20.43 -4.04 17.45
N ARG A 512 -19.30 -3.46 17.05
CA ARG A 512 -18.08 -4.18 16.63
C ARG A 512 -16.82 -3.45 17.10
N ARG A 513 -15.71 -4.18 17.16
CA ARG A 513 -14.35 -3.68 17.45
C ARG A 513 -13.37 -4.40 16.52
N TYR A 514 -12.63 -3.66 15.70
CA TYR A 514 -11.59 -4.24 14.84
C TYR A 514 -10.19 -3.88 15.35
N PRO A 515 -9.31 -4.86 15.67
CA PRO A 515 -7.90 -4.62 15.94
C PRO A 515 -7.18 -4.05 14.73
N LEU A 516 -6.47 -2.93 14.90
CA LEU A 516 -5.74 -2.20 13.86
C LEU A 516 -4.46 -1.59 14.44
N TYR A 517 -3.49 -1.26 13.59
CA TYR A 517 -2.27 -0.57 14.01
C TYR A 517 -2.05 0.74 13.25
N ASN A 518 -2.07 1.87 13.96
CA ASN A 518 -1.67 3.16 13.40
C ASN A 518 -0.16 3.36 13.60
N GLY A 519 0.62 2.93 12.61
CA GLY A 519 2.08 2.91 12.70
C GLY A 519 2.57 1.82 13.67
N ALA A 520 2.92 2.22 14.90
CA ALA A 520 3.29 1.32 15.99
C ALA A 520 2.26 1.30 17.14
N LEU A 521 1.23 2.15 17.09
CA LEU A 521 0.20 2.22 18.12
C LEU A 521 -0.81 1.09 17.90
N ASP A 522 -1.08 0.31 18.95
CA ASP A 522 -2.19 -0.64 18.97
C ASP A 522 -3.51 0.15 19.10
N CYS A 523 -4.44 -0.06 18.17
CA CYS A 523 -5.67 0.71 18.06
C CYS A 523 -6.88 -0.17 17.81
N ARG A 524 -8.08 0.33 18.13
CA ARG A 524 -9.34 -0.31 17.76
C ARG A 524 -10.17 0.67 16.92
N LEU A 525 -10.71 0.19 15.81
CA LEU A 525 -11.88 0.82 15.20
C LEU A 525 -13.12 0.35 15.97
N PHE A 526 -13.76 1.28 16.69
CA PHE A 526 -15.02 1.05 17.39
C PHE A 526 -16.18 1.46 16.50
N CYS A 527 -17.12 0.54 16.27
CA CYS A 527 -18.33 0.78 15.49
C CYS A 527 -19.55 0.86 16.42
N PHE A 528 -20.38 1.90 16.29
CA PHE A 528 -21.58 2.13 17.08
C PHE A 528 -22.75 2.50 16.16
N ASP A 529 -23.94 1.94 16.42
CA ASP A 529 -25.18 2.41 15.79
C ASP A 529 -25.87 3.42 16.74
N MET A 530 -26.24 4.59 16.24
CA MET A 530 -27.01 5.59 17.00
C MET A 530 -28.51 5.32 16.84
N VAL A 531 -29.09 4.51 17.72
CA VAL A 531 -30.54 4.22 17.70
C VAL A 531 -31.38 5.41 18.20
N PRO A 532 -32.56 5.67 17.60
CA PRO A 532 -33.54 6.60 18.15
C PRO A 532 -33.95 6.21 19.58
N ALA A 533 -34.17 7.19 20.45
CA ALA A 533 -34.45 6.96 21.87
C ALA A 533 -35.71 6.08 22.13
N SER A 534 -36.67 6.09 21.20
CA SER A 534 -37.90 5.29 21.27
C SER A 534 -37.66 3.78 21.31
N TYR A 535 -36.62 3.26 20.65
CA TYR A 535 -36.37 1.82 20.60
C TYR A 535 -36.01 1.21 21.97
N ARG A 536 -35.34 1.97 22.85
CA ARG A 536 -34.97 1.50 24.20
C ARG A 536 -36.15 1.25 25.13
N ASN A 537 -37.29 1.90 24.86
CA ASN A 537 -38.52 1.65 25.59
C ASN A 537 -39.25 0.40 25.08
N ASN A 538 -38.98 -0.06 23.85
CA ASN A 538 -39.57 -1.28 23.32
C ASN A 538 -38.78 -2.54 23.74
N GLU A 539 -37.44 -2.51 23.78
CA GLU A 539 -36.65 -3.63 24.33
C GLU A 539 -36.96 -3.85 25.83
N THR A 540 -37.05 -2.77 26.62
CA THR A 540 -37.41 -2.88 28.04
C THR A 540 -38.89 -3.21 28.27
N ALA A 541 -39.78 -2.95 27.30
CA ALA A 541 -41.17 -3.40 27.34
C ALA A 541 -41.35 -4.86 26.87
N SER A 542 -40.52 -5.36 25.94
CA SER A 542 -40.57 -6.77 25.52
C SER A 542 -40.10 -7.68 26.66
N ASP A 543 -38.96 -7.37 27.29
CA ASP A 543 -38.44 -8.15 28.43
C ASP A 543 -39.47 -8.19 29.58
N ALA A 544 -40.11 -7.05 29.89
CA ALA A 544 -41.17 -6.97 30.90
C ALA A 544 -42.48 -7.70 30.50
N SER A 545 -42.69 -8.00 29.22
CA SER A 545 -43.87 -8.74 28.73
C SER A 545 -43.68 -10.27 28.77
N GLU A 546 -42.45 -10.78 28.64
CA GLU A 546 -42.17 -12.22 28.77
C GLU A 546 -42.15 -12.67 30.25
N ASP A 547 -41.63 -11.83 31.15
CA ASP A 547 -41.66 -12.05 32.61
C ASP A 547 -43.08 -12.01 33.22
N SER A 548 -44.08 -11.48 32.49
CA SER A 548 -45.49 -11.46 32.94
C SER A 548 -46.35 -12.54 32.26
N ALA A 549 -45.95 -13.07 31.10
CA ALA A 549 -46.64 -14.16 30.41
C ALA A 549 -46.31 -15.57 30.96
N SER A 550 -45.48 -15.65 32.00
CA SER A 550 -45.00 -16.91 32.63
C SER A 550 -45.55 -17.13 34.05
N ALA A 551 -46.59 -16.38 34.45
CA ALA A 551 -47.14 -16.34 35.81
C ALA A 551 -48.68 -16.36 35.91
N GLU A 552 -49.37 -17.11 35.03
CA GLU A 552 -50.77 -17.56 35.19
C GLU A 552 -50.88 -19.09 35.01
#